data_AF-A0A1P8NE64-F1
#
_entry.id   AF-A0A1P8NE64-F1
#
_cell.length_a   1.000
_cell.length_b   1.000
_cell.length_c   1.000
_cell.angle_alpha   90.00
_cell.angle_beta   90.00
_cell.angle_gamma   90.00
#
_symmetry.space_group_name_H-M   'P 1'
#
loop_
_entity.id
_entity.type
_entity.pdbx_description
1 polymer ?
#
loop_
_entity_poly.entity_id
_entity_poly.type
_entity_poly.pdbx_seq_one_letter_code
_entity_poly.pdbx_strand_id
1 'polypeptide(L)'
;MTAARARTGAFVAGVLCANSLPHLATAVAGRRHLTPIGGRRSSRWINAAWGAANVAGGLALIARSAQSAREPRGAGRWDSRLVAFDLGAAVFAAWMAGSEAVLRGNWGDDAAPRSRS
;
A
#
# COMPACT_ATOMS: atom_id res chain seq x y z
N MET A 1 -23.98 -8.95 0.14
CA MET A 1 -22.99 -8.31 -0.77
C MET A 1 -22.82 -9.25 -1.97
N THR A 2 -22.80 -8.76 -3.21
CA THR A 2 -22.64 -9.65 -4.39
C THR A 2 -21.20 -10.19 -4.46
N ALA A 3 -21.00 -11.36 -5.08
CA ALA A 3 -19.67 -11.96 -5.25
C ALA A 3 -18.67 -11.02 -5.97
N ALA A 4 -19.16 -10.24 -6.94
CA ALA A 4 -18.37 -9.21 -7.61
C ALA A 4 -17.85 -8.15 -6.63
N ARG A 5 -18.71 -7.64 -5.75
CA ARG A 5 -18.33 -6.61 -4.76
C ARG A 5 -17.34 -7.13 -3.71
N ALA A 6 -17.42 -8.41 -3.35
CA ALA A 6 -16.43 -9.06 -2.48
C ALA A 6 -15.05 -9.17 -3.17
N ARG A 7 -15.01 -9.50 -4.47
CA ARG A 7 -13.76 -9.50 -5.25
C ARG A 7 -13.17 -8.11 -5.40
N THR A 8 -13.99 -7.09 -5.66
CA THR A 8 -13.52 -5.70 -5.69
C THR A 8 -12.94 -5.27 -4.35
N GLY A 9 -13.60 -5.64 -3.24
CA GLY A 9 -13.08 -5.38 -1.89
C GLY A 9 -11.72 -6.05 -1.64
N ALA A 10 -11.55 -7.30 -2.07
CA ALA A 10 -10.28 -8.02 -1.97
C ALA A 10 -9.18 -7.39 -2.83
N PHE A 11 -9.49 -6.96 -4.06
CA PHE A 11 -8.56 -6.25 -4.93
C PHE A 11 -8.07 -4.93 -4.29
N VAL A 12 -9.00 -4.11 -3.80
CA VAL A 12 -8.65 -2.84 -3.12
C VAL A 12 -7.85 -3.11 -1.85
N ALA A 13 -8.14 -4.18 -1.10
CA ALA A 13 -7.35 -4.58 0.04
C ALA A 13 -5.90 -4.90 -0.36
N GLY A 14 -5.68 -5.61 -1.47
CA GLY A 14 -4.36 -5.90 -2.02
C GLY A 14 -3.57 -4.63 -2.35
N VAL A 15 -4.23 -3.67 -3.01
CA VAL A 15 -3.65 -2.35 -3.33
C VAL A 15 -3.19 -1.62 -2.06
N LEU A 16 -4.05 -1.54 -1.04
CA LEU A 16 -3.73 -0.85 0.22
C LEU A 16 -2.58 -1.55 0.95
N CYS A 17 -2.61 -2.88 1.06
CA CYS A 17 -1.53 -3.63 1.69
C CYS A 17 -0.20 -3.43 0.97
N ALA A 18 -0.16 -3.47 -0.36
CA ALA A 18 1.06 -3.21 -1.14
C ALA A 18 1.55 -1.77 -0.97
N ASN A 19 0.63 -0.79 -0.90
CA ASN A 19 0.97 0.61 -0.64
C ASN A 19 1.61 0.84 0.73
N SER A 20 1.28 0.03 1.73
CA SER A 20 1.88 0.17 3.06
C SER A 20 3.40 -0.04 3.08
N LEU A 21 3.91 -0.95 2.25
CA LEU A 21 5.30 -1.43 2.28
C LEU A 21 6.36 -0.33 2.03
N PRO A 22 6.28 0.47 0.94
CA PRO A 22 7.28 1.52 0.69
C PRO A 22 7.30 2.59 1.80
N HIS A 23 6.15 2.94 2.37
CA HIS A 23 6.06 3.91 3.45
C HIS A 23 6.65 3.39 4.77
N LEU A 24 6.37 2.13 5.12
CA LEU A 24 6.97 1.49 6.30
C LEU A 24 8.48 1.30 6.13
N ALA A 25 8.94 0.82 4.97
CA ALA A 25 10.36 0.69 4.66
C ALA A 25 11.09 2.03 4.79
N THR A 26 10.47 3.11 4.31
CA THR A 26 11.06 4.46 4.41
C THR A 26 11.11 4.97 5.86
N ALA A 27 10.06 4.72 6.64
CA ALA A 27 10.02 5.08 8.05
C ALA A 27 11.12 4.38 8.86
N VAL A 28 11.31 3.07 8.64
CA VAL A 28 12.36 2.25 9.28
C VAL A 28 13.76 2.70 8.84
N ALA A 29 13.95 2.97 7.54
CA ALA A 29 15.22 3.45 7.02
C ALA A 29 15.55 4.90 7.44
N GLY A 30 14.63 5.61 8.09
CA GLY A 30 14.80 7.03 8.45
C GLY A 30 14.91 7.96 7.24
N ARG A 31 14.50 7.50 6.05
CA ARG A 31 14.55 8.26 4.80
C ARG A 31 13.25 9.06 4.63
N ARG A 32 13.22 9.94 3.62
CA ARG A 32 12.02 10.70 3.25
C ARG A 32 11.36 10.03 2.05
N HIS A 33 10.07 9.73 2.17
CA HIS A 33 9.22 9.32 1.04
C HIS A 33 8.15 10.39 0.85
N LEU A 34 7.84 10.71 -0.42
CA LEU A 34 6.63 11.43 -0.79
C LEU A 34 5.39 10.75 -0.20
N THR A 35 4.59 11.49 0.57
CA THR A 35 3.21 11.07 0.91
C THR A 35 2.21 12.11 0.43
N PRO A 36 0.96 11.73 0.09
CA PRO A 36 -0.07 12.68 -0.32
C PRO A 36 -0.38 13.75 0.74
N ILE A 37 -0.17 13.43 2.03
CA ILE A 37 -0.54 14.28 3.17
C ILE A 37 0.60 15.23 3.59
N GLY A 38 1.88 14.89 3.35
CA GLY A 38 3.03 15.67 3.83
C GLY A 38 4.04 16.09 2.75
N GLY A 39 3.81 15.76 1.48
CA GLY A 39 4.69 16.14 0.36
C GLY A 39 6.10 15.53 0.45
N ARG A 40 7.09 16.13 -0.25
CA ARG A 40 8.50 15.66 -0.30
C ARG A 40 9.25 15.75 1.05
N ARG A 41 8.64 16.32 2.09
CA ARG A 41 9.25 16.51 3.43
C ARG A 41 8.57 15.69 4.53
N SER A 42 7.75 14.69 4.17
CA SER A 42 7.08 13.83 5.15
C SER A 42 8.07 13.18 6.10
N SER A 43 7.91 13.47 7.39
CA SER A 43 8.73 12.91 8.46
C SER A 43 8.54 11.39 8.54
N ARG A 44 9.50 10.69 9.15
CA ARG A 44 9.44 9.23 9.39
C ARG A 44 8.11 8.79 10.02
N TRP A 45 7.54 9.63 10.88
CA TRP A 45 6.29 9.34 11.59
C TRP A 45 5.05 9.45 10.70
N ILE A 46 5.03 10.40 9.76
CA ILE A 46 3.93 10.52 8.78
C ILE A 46 3.94 9.30 7.85
N ASN A 47 5.12 8.87 7.40
CA ASN A 47 5.26 7.65 6.60
C ASN A 47 4.83 6.41 7.37
N ALA A 48 5.24 6.27 8.64
CA ALA A 48 4.81 5.16 9.49
C ALA A 48 3.29 5.12 9.69
N ALA A 49 2.68 6.27 10.04
CA ALA A 49 1.24 6.37 10.25
C ALA A 49 0.44 6.08 8.97
N TRP A 50 0.92 6.56 7.83
CA TRP A 50 0.28 6.31 6.55
C TRP A 50 0.39 4.84 6.12
N GLY A 51 1.56 4.22 6.29
CA GLY A 51 1.74 2.79 6.08
C GLY A 51 0.83 1.95 6.98
N ALA A 52 0.75 2.32 8.26
CA ALA A 52 -0.13 1.66 9.23
C ALA A 52 -1.62 1.80 8.87
N ALA A 53 -2.06 2.98 8.42
CA ALA A 53 -3.43 3.21 7.99
C ALA A 53 -3.79 2.36 6.75
N ASN A 54 -2.87 2.24 5.79
CA ASN A 54 -3.07 1.43 4.60
C ASN A 54 -3.19 -0.06 4.94
N VAL A 55 -2.27 -0.61 5.75
CA VAL A 55 -2.36 -2.03 6.13
C VAL A 55 -3.62 -2.29 6.96
N ALA A 56 -3.96 -1.42 7.92
CA ALA A 56 -5.18 -1.56 8.72
C ALA A 56 -6.44 -1.52 7.85
N GLY A 57 -6.51 -0.57 6.90
CA GLY A 57 -7.62 -0.47 5.94
C GLY A 57 -7.74 -1.70 5.04
N GLY A 58 -6.63 -2.21 4.51
CA GLY A 58 -6.58 -3.43 3.71
C GLY A 58 -7.06 -4.66 4.49
N LEU A 59 -6.59 -4.82 5.73
CA LEU A 59 -7.00 -5.91 6.62
C LEU A 59 -8.50 -5.84 6.97
N ALA A 60 -9.03 -4.65 7.25
CA ALA A 60 -10.46 -4.47 7.51
C ALA A 60 -11.33 -4.81 6.28
N LEU A 61 -10.89 -4.40 5.09
CA LEU A 61 -11.59 -4.66 3.82
C LEU A 61 -11.61 -6.15 3.47
N ILE A 62 -10.50 -6.88 3.65
CA ILE A 62 -10.47 -8.32 3.39
C ILE A 62 -11.29 -9.09 4.42
N ALA A 63 -11.25 -8.70 5.69
CA ALA A 63 -12.08 -9.30 6.75
C ALA A 63 -13.58 -9.14 6.44
N ARG A 64 -14.02 -7.96 6.01
CA ARG A 64 -15.40 -7.72 5.59
C ARG A 64 -15.78 -8.51 4.33
N SER A 65 -14.85 -8.64 3.39
CA SER A 65 -15.07 -9.41 2.15
C SER A 65 -15.22 -10.90 2.43
N ALA A 66 -14.47 -11.43 3.39
CA ALA A 66 -14.59 -12.81 3.87
C ALA A 66 -15.92 -13.06 4.61
N GLN A 67 -16.34 -12.14 5.50
CA GLN A 67 -17.61 -12.25 6.23
C GLN A 67 -18.85 -12.15 5.34
N SER A 68 -18.74 -11.48 4.20
CA SER A 68 -19.86 -11.25 3.28
C SER A 68 -20.26 -12.48 2.46
N ALA A 69 -19.40 -13.49 2.42
CA ALA A 69 -19.76 -14.78 1.85
C ALA A 69 -20.56 -15.56 2.89
N ARG A 70 -21.77 -15.99 2.51
CA ARG A 70 -22.51 -17.05 3.21
C ARG A 70 -21.81 -18.39 2.98
N GLU A 71 -20.51 -18.46 3.24
CA GLU A 71 -19.80 -19.73 3.27
C GLU A 71 -20.17 -20.43 4.59
N PRO A 72 -20.42 -21.75 4.57
CA PRO A 72 -20.58 -22.53 5.79
C PRO A 72 -19.38 -22.24 6.70
N ARG A 73 -19.63 -21.91 7.97
CA ARG A 73 -18.58 -21.74 8.98
C ARG A 73 -17.62 -22.93 8.88
N GLY A 74 -16.37 -22.70 8.50
CA GLY A 74 -15.34 -23.75 8.37
C GLY A 74 -14.82 -24.01 6.96
N ALA A 75 -15.34 -23.37 5.91
CA ALA A 75 -14.72 -23.39 4.59
C ALA A 75 -13.47 -22.48 4.56
N GLY A 76 -12.42 -22.80 5.32
CA GLY A 76 -11.19 -22.01 5.44
C GLY A 76 -10.32 -21.94 4.17
N ARG A 77 -10.88 -22.22 2.98
CA ARG A 77 -10.15 -22.18 1.71
C ARG A 77 -10.38 -20.84 1.01
N TRP A 78 -9.28 -20.25 0.61
CA TRP A 78 -9.30 -19.11 -0.31
C TRP A 78 -9.96 -19.48 -1.64
N ASP A 79 -10.74 -18.54 -2.18
CA ASP A 79 -11.40 -18.64 -3.48
C ASP A 79 -10.81 -17.58 -4.46
N SER A 80 -11.55 -17.26 -5.52
CA SER A 80 -11.21 -16.19 -6.47
C SER A 80 -10.85 -14.82 -5.85
N ARG A 81 -11.16 -14.59 -4.56
CA ARG A 81 -10.79 -13.38 -3.83
C ARG A 81 -9.29 -13.31 -3.52
N LEU A 82 -8.59 -14.45 -3.34
CA LEU A 82 -7.13 -14.43 -3.17
C LEU A 82 -6.46 -13.93 -4.43
N VAL A 83 -6.88 -14.47 -5.58
CA VAL A 83 -6.40 -14.01 -6.90
C VAL A 83 -6.68 -12.51 -7.08
N ALA A 84 -7.87 -12.03 -6.70
CA ALA A 84 -8.19 -10.61 -6.76
C ALA A 84 -7.28 -9.76 -5.85
N PHE A 85 -7.00 -10.23 -4.64
CA PHE A 85 -6.07 -9.58 -3.70
C PHE A 85 -4.65 -9.52 -4.27
N ASP A 86 -4.11 -10.65 -4.74
CA ASP A 86 -2.77 -10.74 -5.31
C ASP A 86 -2.64 -9.87 -6.57
N LEU A 87 -3.67 -9.83 -7.42
CA LEU A 87 -3.72 -8.93 -8.57
C LEU A 87 -3.68 -7.46 -8.15
N GLY A 88 -4.43 -7.07 -7.12
CA GLY A 88 -4.40 -5.70 -6.60
C GLY A 88 -3.01 -5.31 -6.08
N ALA A 89 -2.38 -6.20 -5.33
CA ALA A 89 -1.02 -6.01 -4.85
C ALA A 89 0.00 -5.90 -6.00
N ALA A 90 -0.09 -6.79 -6.99
CA ALA A 90 0.80 -6.80 -8.16
C ALA A 90 0.65 -5.55 -9.02
N VAL A 91 -0.59 -5.11 -9.28
CA VAL A 91 -0.86 -3.87 -10.03
C VAL A 91 -0.25 -2.67 -9.32
N PHE A 92 -0.42 -2.56 -8.00
CA PHE A 92 0.14 -1.44 -7.25
C PHE A 92 1.67 -1.47 -7.23
N ALA A 93 2.28 -2.65 -7.03
CA ALA A 93 3.72 -2.82 -7.07
C ALA A 93 4.31 -2.45 -8.44
N ALA A 94 3.68 -2.91 -9.53
CA ALA A 94 4.09 -2.59 -10.89
C ALA A 94 3.96 -1.09 -11.19
N TRP A 95 2.86 -0.46 -10.75
CA TRP A 95 2.68 0.99 -10.86
C TRP A 95 3.76 1.77 -10.10
N MET A 96 4.05 1.38 -8.85
CA MET A 96 5.09 2.02 -8.06
C MET A 96 6.46 1.88 -8.71
N ALA A 97 6.86 0.66 -9.10
CA ALA A 97 8.13 0.44 -9.78
C ALA A 97 8.23 1.24 -11.09
N GLY A 98 7.17 1.25 -11.90
CA GLY A 98 7.12 2.01 -13.15
C GLY A 98 7.19 3.52 -12.93
N SER A 99 6.42 4.06 -11.98
CA SER A 99 6.43 5.50 -11.66
C SER A 99 7.76 5.95 -11.07
N GLU A 100 8.42 5.15 -10.22
CA GLU A 100 9.77 5.45 -9.73
C GLU A 100 10.81 5.42 -10.85
N ALA A 101 10.74 4.44 -11.75
CA ALA A 101 11.65 4.31 -12.89
C ALA A 101 11.51 5.46 -13.90
N VAL A 102 10.29 5.91 -14.15
CA VAL A 102 9.99 6.96 -15.15
C VAL A 102 10.15 8.37 -14.57
N LEU A 103 9.61 8.63 -13.38
CA LEU A 103 9.52 9.98 -12.82
C LEU A 103 10.72 10.35 -11.93
N ARG A 104 11.56 9.38 -11.53
CA ARG A 104 12.70 9.59 -10.62
C ARG A 104 12.37 10.45 -9.39
N GLY A 105 11.12 10.43 -8.91
CA GLY A 105 10.64 11.36 -7.87
C GLY A 105 11.44 11.32 -6.56
N ASN A 106 12.06 10.17 -6.26
CA ASN A 106 12.91 9.91 -5.10
C ASN A 106 14.43 9.99 -5.39
N TRP A 107 14.85 10.32 -6.61
CA TRP A 107 16.26 10.42 -7.02
C TRP A 107 16.59 11.87 -7.45
N GLY A 108 17.18 12.67 -6.53
CA GLY A 108 17.72 14.03 -6.74
C GLY A 108 17.20 15.08 -5.73
N ASP A 109 18.00 15.87 -4.98
CA ASP A 109 19.45 16.18 -5.03
C ASP A 109 20.05 16.30 -3.60
N ASP A 110 21.08 15.51 -3.27
CA ASP A 110 21.93 15.72 -2.08
C ASP A 110 23.25 16.45 -2.44
N ALA A 111 23.34 17.09 -3.61
CA ALA A 111 24.55 17.75 -4.09
C ALA A 111 24.36 19.28 -4.22
N ALA A 112 24.07 19.96 -3.12
CA ALA A 112 24.38 21.39 -2.99
C ALA A 112 25.51 21.52 -1.95
N PRO A 113 26.68 22.09 -2.30
CA PRO A 113 27.73 22.33 -1.32
C PRO A 113 27.20 23.31 -0.27
N ARG A 114 27.32 22.96 1.01
CA ARG A 114 27.06 23.91 2.09
C ARG A 114 28.14 25.00 2.00
N SER A 115 27.77 26.19 1.50
CA SER A 115 28.57 27.39 1.74
C SER A 115 28.56 27.66 3.25
N ARG A 116 29.72 27.50 3.89
CA ARG A 116 29.96 27.99 5.25
C ARG A 116 30.12 29.51 5.16
N SER A 117 29.34 30.23 5.95
CA SER A 117 29.63 31.60 6.40
C SER A 117 29.64 31.58 7.92
#